data_AF-A0A0F9VFZ7-F1
#
_entry.id   AF-A0A0F9VFZ7-F1
#
_cell.length_a   1.000
_cell.length_b   1.000
_cell.length_c   1.000
_cell.angle_alpha   90.00
_cell.angle_beta   90.00
_cell.angle_gamma   90.00
#
_symmetry.space_group_name_H-M   'P 1'
#
loop_
_entity.id
_entity.type
_entity.pdbx_description
1 polymer ?
#
loop_
_entity_poly.entity_id
_entity_poly.type
_entity_poly.pdbx_seq_one_letter_code
_entity_poly.pdbx_strand_id
1 'polypeptide(L)' 'MTGADVLKLRRKLNMTQQQMADEIGSARETVAMWETSKTRKISNLAKRALARLADK' A
#
# COMPACT_ATOMS: atom_id res chain seq x y z
N MET A 1 -5.02 -8.72 2.30
CA MET A 1 -4.13 -7.59 2.61
C MET A 1 -4.89 -6.46 3.29
N THR A 2 -4.38 -6.03 4.43
CA THR A 2 -4.87 -5.00 5.34
C THR A 2 -3.96 -3.77 5.32
N GLY A 3 -4.36 -2.68 5.99
CA GLY A 3 -3.53 -1.50 6.16
C GLY A 3 -2.17 -1.76 6.82
N ALA A 4 -2.14 -2.64 7.82
CA ALA A 4 -0.91 -3.04 8.50
C ALA A 4 0.03 -3.81 7.57
N ASP A 5 -0.52 -4.60 6.64
CA ASP A 5 0.27 -5.33 5.65
C ASP A 5 0.91 -4.37 4.64
N VAL A 6 0.20 -3.31 4.23
CA VAL A 6 0.73 -2.26 3.35
C VAL A 6 1.94 -1.58 4.00
N LEU A 7 1.81 -1.18 5.27
CA LEU A 7 2.91 -0.54 6.01
C LEU A 7 4.15 -1.45 6.09
N LYS A 8 3.94 -2.73 6.41
CA LYS A 8 5.02 -3.72 6.49
C LYS A 8 5.72 -3.89 5.15
N LEU A 9 4.96 -4.05 4.07
CA LEU A 9 5.50 -4.20 2.72
C LEU A 9 6.30 -2.95 2.31
N ARG A 10 5.76 -1.76 2.55
CA ARG A 10 6.44 -0.50 2.21
C ARG A 10 7.79 -0.36 2.89
N ARG A 11 7.83 -0.65 4.20
CA ARG A 11 9.06 -0.59 5.00
C ARG A 11 10.06 -1.65 4.57
N LYS A 12 9.59 -2.88 4.24
CA LYS A 12 10.44 -3.95 3.68
C LYS A 12 11.12 -3.51 2.38
N LEU A 13 10.41 -2.79 1.52
CA LEU A 13 10.92 -2.26 0.26
C LEU A 13 11.68 -0.93 0.40
N ASN A 14 11.85 -0.43 1.63
CA ASN A 14 12.48 0.87 1.93
C ASN A 14 11.89 2.05 1.12
N MET A 15 10.57 2.02 0.87
CA MET A 15 9.87 3.04 0.11
C MET A 15 9.24 4.10 1.01
N THR A 16 9.17 5.33 0.51
CA THR A 16 8.27 6.35 1.05
C THR A 16 6.81 6.03 0.68
N GLN A 17 5.85 6.67 1.36
CA GLN A 17 4.43 6.51 1.00
C GLN A 17 4.16 6.99 -0.43
N GLN A 18 4.88 8.01 -0.91
CA GLN A 18 4.74 8.53 -2.26
C GLN A 18 5.22 7.51 -3.29
N GLN A 19 6.43 6.96 -3.13
CA GLN A 19 6.98 5.96 -4.05
C GLN A 19 6.09 4.72 -4.16
N MET A 20 5.56 4.23 -3.03
CA MET A 20 4.62 3.12 -3.07
C MET A 20 3.32 3.49 -3.80
N ALA A 21 2.81 4.69 -3.57
CA ALA A 21 1.60 5.18 -4.22
C ALA A 21 1.78 5.26 -5.74
N ASP A 22 2.93 5.77 -6.19
CA ASP A 22 3.31 5.87 -7.61
C ASP A 22 3.38 4.46 -8.24
N GLU A 23 4.01 3.50 -7.58
CA GLU A 23 4.12 2.12 -8.07
C GLU A 23 2.77 1.40 -8.19
N ILE A 24 1.80 1.70 -7.31
CA ILE A 24 0.47 1.05 -7.33
C ILE A 24 -0.61 1.87 -8.04
N GLY A 25 -0.26 3.03 -8.59
CA GLY A 25 -1.22 3.94 -9.23
C GLY A 25 -2.30 4.43 -8.25
N SER A 26 -1.91 4.83 -7.04
CA SER A 26 -2.80 5.43 -6.04
C SER A 26 -2.25 6.76 -5.58
N ALA A 27 -3.07 7.55 -4.87
CA ALA A 27 -2.61 8.78 -4.26
C ALA A 27 -1.90 8.50 -2.91
N ARG A 28 -0.91 9.32 -2.55
CA ARG A 28 -0.12 9.15 -1.31
C ARG A 28 -1.00 9.18 -0.06
N GLU A 29 -2.00 10.07 -0.02
CA GLU A 29 -2.96 10.15 1.08
C GLU A 29 -3.80 8.87 1.20
N THR A 30 -4.05 8.18 0.09
CA THR A 30 -4.76 6.89 0.09
C THR A 30 -3.92 5.82 0.80
N VAL A 31 -2.61 5.77 0.50
CA VAL A 31 -1.67 4.87 1.19
C VAL A 31 -1.56 5.20 2.67
N ALA A 32 -1.33 6.48 3.02
CA ALA A 32 -1.22 6.92 4.41
C ALA A 32 -2.47 6.56 5.24
N MET A 33 -3.63 6.69 4.63
CA MET A 33 -4.91 6.38 5.24
C MET A 33 -5.13 4.87 5.43
N TRP A 34 -4.68 4.03 4.49
CA TRP A 34 -4.68 2.58 4.71
C TRP A 34 -3.74 2.20 5.85
N GLU A 35 -2.53 2.76 5.91
CA GLU A 35 -1.55 2.42 6.95
C GLU A 35 -2.01 2.79 8.37
N THR A 36 -2.81 3.85 8.49
CA THR A 36 -3.26 4.38 9.79
C THR A 36 -4.66 3.91 10.20
N SER A 37 -5.55 3.63 9.24
CA SER A 37 -6.94 3.24 9.51
C SER A 37 -7.13 1.73 9.51
N LYS A 38 -7.70 1.19 10.60
CA LYS A 38 -8.06 -0.24 10.70
C LYS A 38 -9.33 -0.61 9.96
N THR A 39 -10.17 0.36 9.57
CA THR A 39 -11.53 0.11 9.05
C THR A 39 -11.66 0.35 7.55
N ARG A 40 -10.73 1.06 6.92
CA ARG A 40 -10.87 1.42 5.51
C ARG A 40 -10.47 0.26 4.60
N LYS A 41 -11.39 -0.13 3.73
CA LYS A 41 -11.18 -1.22 2.77
C LYS A 41 -10.24 -0.78 1.65
N ILE A 42 -9.19 -1.58 1.43
CA ILE A 42 -8.34 -1.48 0.24
C ILE A 42 -9.11 -2.08 -0.94
N SER A 43 -9.14 -1.38 -2.08
CA SER A 43 -9.81 -1.87 -3.29
C SER A 43 -9.16 -3.15 -3.81
N ASN A 44 -9.91 -3.98 -4.52
CA ASN A 44 -9.36 -5.22 -5.09
C ASN A 44 -8.27 -4.95 -6.14
N LEU A 45 -8.38 -3.84 -6.87
CA LEU A 45 -7.34 -3.41 -7.82
C LEU A 45 -6.02 -3.09 -7.09
N ALA A 46 -6.09 -2.27 -6.04
CA ALA A 46 -4.92 -1.94 -5.25
C ALA A 46 -4.31 -3.17 -4.58
N LYS A 47 -5.12 -4.09 -4.05
CA LYS A 47 -4.64 -5.38 -3.52
C LYS A 47 -3.84 -6.19 -4.55
N ARG A 48 -4.29 -6.23 -5.81
CA ARG A 48 -3.56 -6.92 -6.89
C ARG A 48 -2.27 -6.22 -7.28
N ALA A 49 -2.24 -4.88 -7.27
CA ALA A 49 -1.02 -4.12 -7.51
C ALA A 49 0.00 -4.34 -6.39
N LEU A 50 -0.44 -4.29 -5.14
CA LEU A 50 0.39 -4.52 -3.97
C LEU A 50 0.91 -5.97 -3.88
N ALA A 51 0.12 -6.96 -4.31
CA ALA A 51 0.58 -8.34 -4.42
C ALA A 51 1.75 -8.46 -5.41
N ARG A 52 1.64 -7.84 -6.60
CA ARG A 52 2.73 -7.81 -7.59
C ARG A 52 4.00 -7.12 -7.08
N LEU A 53 3.86 -6.10 -6.23
CA LEU A 53 5.02 -5.46 -5.57
C LEU A 53 5.66 -6.34 -4.51
N ALA A 54 4.90 -7.22 -3.87
CA ALA A 54 5.44 -8.13 -2.86
C ALA A 54 6.27 -9.27 -3.47
N ASP A 55 6.06 -9.56 -4.75
CA ASP A 55 6.78 -10.59 -5.52
C ASP A 55 8.06 -10.06 -6.21
N LYS A 56 8.35 -8.75 -6.13
CA LYS A 56 9.63 -8.14 -6.54
C LYS A 56 10.69 -8.32 -5.45
#